data_AF-A0A377K8Y4-F1
#
_entry.id   AF-A0A377K8Y4-F1
#
_cell.length_a   1.000
_cell.length_b   1.000
_cell.length_c   1.000
_cell.angle_alpha   90.00
_cell.angle_beta   90.00
_cell.angle_gamma   90.00
#
_symmetry.space_group_name_H-M   'P 1'
#
loop_
_entity.id
_entity.type
_entity.pdbx_description
1 polymer ?
#
loop_
_entity_poly.entity_id
_entity_poly.type
_entity_poly.pdbx_seq_one_letter_code
_entity_poly.pdbx_strand_id
1 'polypeptide(L)'
;MVSVLATGNLTASATGQLTSTGDIMSQGDTTLKAATTDNRGSLLSAGTLSLNGNSLDNSGTVQGNHITIRQNSVTNSGTLTGIAALTLAARMDMASPQPALMNNGGSLLTSGDLTITAGSITSSGHWQGKRVLITADSLANSGAIQAADSLTARLTGELVSAAGSKVTSNGEMALSALNLSNSGQWIAKNLTLKANSLTSAGDITGVDALTLTVNQTLHNQTNGKTAQCRCADAEGRQCHKTTGNYREMPPPSRQDNSQTAGICRAKR
;
A
#
# COMPACT_ATOMS: atom_id res chain seq x y z
N MET A 1 20.32 -11.37 25.97
CA MET A 1 19.37 -10.42 25.36
C MET A 1 19.51 -9.11 26.13
N VAL A 2 19.89 -8.02 25.48
CA VAL A 2 20.02 -6.71 26.15
C VAL A 2 18.71 -5.98 25.92
N SER A 3 18.08 -5.50 26.99
CA SER A 3 16.86 -4.69 26.92
C SER A 3 17.12 -3.30 27.48
N VAL A 4 16.61 -2.28 26.80
CA VAL A 4 16.67 -0.88 27.21
C VAL A 4 15.25 -0.44 27.54
N LEU A 5 15.03 0.01 28.78
CA LEU A 5 13.73 0.53 29.21
C LEU A 5 13.86 2.00 29.63
N ALA A 6 13.02 2.85 29.06
CA ALA A 6 12.84 4.23 29.46
C ALA A 6 11.40 4.46 29.94
N THR A 7 11.23 4.97 31.17
CA THR A 7 9.92 5.34 31.73
C THR A 7 9.40 6.69 31.22
N GLY A 8 10.22 7.43 30.47
CA GLY A 8 9.84 8.63 29.73
C GLY A 8 10.39 8.57 28.31
N ASN A 9 10.77 9.73 27.77
CA ASN A 9 11.33 9.80 26.42
C ASN A 9 12.70 9.11 26.34
N LEU A 10 12.94 8.41 25.24
CA LEU A 10 14.23 7.81 24.89
C LEU A 10 14.85 8.57 23.73
N THR A 11 16.04 9.14 23.92
CA THR A 11 16.83 9.70 22.81
C THR A 11 18.18 9.00 22.75
N ALA A 12 18.53 8.47 21.59
CA ALA A 12 19.85 7.89 21.33
C ALA A 12 20.41 8.43 20.02
N SER A 13 21.70 8.73 20.01
CA SER A 13 22.41 9.18 18.81
C SER A 13 23.73 8.43 18.66
N ALA A 14 23.95 7.83 17.50
CA ALA A 14 25.19 7.21 17.08
C ALA A 14 25.66 7.87 15.77
N THR A 15 26.96 8.04 15.59
CA THR A 15 27.50 8.57 14.33
C THR A 15 27.57 7.51 13.23
N GLY A 16 27.68 6.24 13.61
CA GLY A 16 27.72 5.08 12.72
C GLY A 16 26.44 4.25 12.77
N GLN A 17 26.54 3.07 13.39
CA GLN A 17 25.46 2.09 13.43
C GLN A 17 24.76 2.04 14.80
N LEU A 18 23.44 1.89 14.79
CA LEU A 18 22.64 1.45 15.92
C LEU A 18 22.09 0.06 15.60
N THR A 19 22.49 -0.94 16.39
CA THR A 19 22.02 -2.32 16.24
C THR A 19 21.13 -2.70 17.42
N SER A 20 19.91 -3.12 17.14
CA SER A 20 18.93 -3.57 18.12
C SER A 20 18.60 -5.05 17.90
N THR A 21 19.07 -5.92 18.79
CA THR A 21 18.79 -7.37 18.78
C THR A 21 17.89 -7.83 19.93
N GLY A 22 17.55 -6.94 20.85
CA GLY A 22 16.62 -7.17 21.95
C GLY A 22 15.51 -6.13 21.97
N ASP A 23 14.91 -5.89 23.14
CA ASP A 23 13.80 -4.95 23.27
C ASP A 23 14.29 -3.57 23.71
N ILE A 24 13.99 -2.56 22.92
CA ILE A 24 14.14 -1.13 23.26
C ILE A 24 12.73 -0.58 23.47
N MET A 25 12.40 -0.21 24.70
CA MET A 25 11.07 0.21 25.10
C MET A 25 11.09 1.61 25.72
N SER A 26 10.15 2.46 25.31
CA SER A 26 9.91 3.77 25.91
C SER A 26 8.42 3.97 26.19
N GLN A 27 8.09 4.43 27.40
CA GLN A 27 6.74 4.86 27.76
C GLN A 27 6.39 6.28 27.24
N GLY A 28 7.36 6.98 26.66
CA GLY A 28 7.18 8.27 25.99
C GLY A 28 7.57 8.19 24.52
N ASP A 29 8.12 9.30 24.02
CA ASP A 29 8.63 9.39 22.65
C ASP A 29 10.03 8.77 22.52
N THR A 30 10.28 8.09 21.40
CA THR A 30 11.59 7.54 21.05
C THR A 30 12.18 8.27 19.85
N THR A 31 13.37 8.84 20.00
CA THR A 31 14.15 9.39 18.88
C THR A 31 15.48 8.66 18.77
N LEU A 32 15.68 7.95 17.66
CA LEU A 32 16.95 7.31 17.32
C LEU A 32 17.57 8.01 16.11
N LYS A 33 18.83 8.44 16.27
CA LYS A 33 19.63 9.03 15.20
C LYS A 33 20.88 8.18 14.97
N ALA A 34 21.02 7.59 13.79
CA ALA A 34 22.21 6.82 13.41
C ALA A 34 22.41 6.91 11.90
N ALA A 35 23.63 6.77 11.39
CA ALA A 35 23.82 6.65 9.94
C ALA A 35 23.11 5.40 9.42
N THR A 36 23.27 4.27 10.12
CA THR A 36 22.59 3.00 9.84
C THR A 36 21.84 2.51 11.08
N THR A 37 20.58 2.13 10.94
CA THR A 37 19.81 1.44 11.98
C THR A 37 19.54 0.00 11.54
N ASP A 38 20.04 -0.99 12.26
CA ASP A 38 19.76 -2.42 12.07
C ASP A 38 18.86 -2.90 13.23
N ASN A 39 17.59 -3.14 12.96
CA ASN A 39 16.65 -3.67 13.94
C ASN A 39 16.26 -5.11 13.63
N ARG A 40 16.64 -6.01 14.54
CA ARG A 40 16.28 -7.44 14.55
C ARG A 40 15.46 -7.82 15.77
N GLY A 41 15.35 -6.92 16.75
CA GLY A 41 14.54 -7.08 17.97
C GLY A 41 13.25 -6.25 17.92
N SER A 42 12.84 -5.71 19.06
CA SER A 42 11.62 -4.90 19.19
C SER A 42 11.98 -3.45 19.55
N LEU A 43 11.56 -2.50 18.72
CA LEU A 43 11.56 -1.07 19.06
C LEU A 43 10.14 -0.65 19.39
N LEU A 44 9.85 -0.36 20.66
CA LEU A 44 8.51 -0.05 21.15
C LEU A 44 8.49 1.35 21.78
N SER A 45 7.60 2.20 21.29
CA SER A 45 7.31 3.52 21.88
C SER A 45 5.82 3.64 22.13
N ALA A 46 5.43 4.06 23.33
CA ALA A 46 4.03 4.39 23.61
C ALA A 46 3.60 5.71 22.93
N GLY A 47 4.56 6.60 22.67
CA GLY A 47 4.37 7.87 21.96
C GLY A 47 4.80 7.81 20.50
N THR A 48 5.49 8.86 20.07
CA THR A 48 6.05 8.99 18.73
C THR A 48 7.40 8.31 18.65
N LEU A 49 7.61 7.49 17.61
CA LEU A 49 8.89 6.88 17.29
C LEU A 49 9.47 7.51 16.03
N SER A 50 10.63 8.16 16.16
CA SER A 50 11.36 8.80 15.07
C SER A 50 12.70 8.12 14.81
N LEU A 51 12.90 7.63 13.58
CA LEU A 51 14.18 7.06 13.12
C LEU A 51 14.79 7.99 12.06
N ASN A 52 15.98 8.51 12.34
CA ASN A 52 16.64 9.50 11.49
C ASN A 52 18.05 9.04 11.10
N GLY A 53 18.37 9.06 9.82
CA GLY A 53 19.67 8.57 9.36
C GLY A 53 19.84 8.53 7.85
N ASN A 54 20.70 7.61 7.39
CA ASN A 54 20.89 7.28 5.99
C ASN A 54 20.20 5.97 5.61
N SER A 55 20.25 4.94 6.45
CA SER A 55 19.57 3.67 6.17
C SER A 55 18.90 3.04 7.39
N LEU A 56 17.79 2.35 7.13
CA LEU A 56 17.13 1.44 8.05
C LEU A 56 17.03 0.05 7.42
N ASP A 57 17.52 -0.96 8.15
CA ASP A 57 17.22 -2.37 7.91
C ASP A 57 16.37 -2.87 9.09
N ASN A 58 15.13 -3.27 8.80
CA ASN A 58 14.22 -3.82 9.78
C ASN A 58 13.83 -5.25 9.42
N SER A 59 14.31 -6.21 10.22
CA SER A 59 13.86 -7.61 10.22
C SER A 59 13.08 -7.98 11.48
N GLY A 60 13.08 -7.10 12.49
CA GLY A 60 12.28 -7.22 13.71
C GLY A 60 10.98 -6.44 13.70
N THR A 61 10.58 -5.93 14.86
CA THR A 61 9.36 -5.13 15.05
C THR A 61 9.71 -3.69 15.40
N VAL A 62 9.02 -2.74 14.78
CA VAL A 62 8.99 -1.33 15.20
C VAL A 62 7.55 -0.92 15.42
N GLN A 63 7.21 -0.48 16.63
CA GLN A 63 5.88 -0.04 16.99
C GLN A 63 5.92 1.30 17.71
N GLY A 64 5.03 2.20 17.29
CA GLY A 64 4.80 3.50 17.90
C GLY A 64 3.34 3.90 17.77
N ASN A 65 2.87 4.87 18.54
CA ASN A 65 1.58 5.50 18.26
C ASN A 65 1.64 6.23 16.92
N HIS A 66 2.66 7.07 16.73
CA HIS A 66 3.04 7.64 15.46
C HIS A 66 4.45 7.19 15.12
N ILE A 67 4.69 6.71 13.90
CA ILE A 67 6.04 6.39 13.41
C ILE A 67 6.42 7.36 12.32
N THR A 68 7.62 7.95 12.43
CA THR A 68 8.25 8.73 11.36
C THR A 68 9.64 8.17 11.08
N ILE A 69 9.82 7.58 9.90
CA ILE A 69 11.10 7.07 9.42
C ILE A 69 11.61 8.03 8.35
N ARG A 70 12.72 8.71 8.64
CA ARG A 70 13.37 9.64 7.73
C ARG A 70 14.79 9.18 7.44
N GLN A 71 14.92 8.32 6.45
CA GLN A 71 16.18 7.70 6.02
C GLN A 71 16.41 8.05 4.53
N ASN A 72 17.55 7.69 3.94
CA ASN A 72 17.71 7.74 2.48
C ASN A 72 17.25 6.41 1.86
N SER A 73 17.45 5.29 2.57
CA SER A 73 16.98 3.96 2.18
C SER A 73 16.29 3.25 3.34
N VAL A 74 15.23 2.52 3.04
CA VAL A 74 14.49 1.68 4.01
C VAL A 74 14.32 0.28 3.43
N THR A 75 14.89 -0.71 4.10
CA THR A 75 14.62 -2.14 3.86
C THR A 75 13.79 -2.67 5.01
N ASN A 76 12.62 -3.23 4.71
CA ASN A 76 11.73 -3.85 5.68
C ASN A 76 11.41 -5.28 5.26
N SER A 77 11.84 -6.23 6.07
CA SER A 77 11.44 -7.65 6.03
C SER A 77 10.65 -8.08 7.28
N GLY A 78 10.65 -7.23 8.32
CA GLY A 78 9.85 -7.41 9.54
C GLY A 78 8.53 -6.62 9.52
N THR A 79 8.17 -6.05 10.67
CA THR A 79 6.90 -5.31 10.85
C THR A 79 7.14 -3.88 11.33
N LEU A 80 6.49 -2.92 10.68
CA LEU A 80 6.39 -1.52 11.09
C LEU A 80 4.92 -1.20 11.39
N THR A 81 4.61 -0.87 12.64
CA THR A 81 3.23 -0.61 13.11
C THR A 81 3.12 0.77 13.73
N GLY A 82 2.55 1.73 13.00
CA GLY A 82 2.16 3.04 13.52
C GLY A 82 0.68 3.02 13.87
N ILE A 83 0.30 2.98 15.15
CA ILE A 83 -1.09 2.75 15.55
C ILE A 83 -2.03 3.81 14.94
N ALA A 84 -1.70 5.09 15.12
CA ALA A 84 -2.44 6.22 14.56
C ALA A 84 -1.89 6.69 13.21
N ALA A 85 -0.58 6.60 12.99
CA ALA A 85 0.01 6.94 11.69
C ALA A 85 1.39 6.29 11.49
N LEU A 86 1.70 5.97 10.24
CA LEU A 86 2.99 5.47 9.79
C LEU A 86 3.47 6.31 8.60
N THR A 87 4.57 7.03 8.78
CA THR A 87 5.20 7.86 7.75
C THR A 87 6.59 7.34 7.42
N LEU A 88 6.83 7.00 6.15
CA LEU A 88 8.14 6.65 5.61
C LEU A 88 8.52 7.71 4.58
N ALA A 89 9.48 8.57 4.93
CA ALA A 89 9.99 9.62 4.07
C ALA A 89 11.46 9.33 3.73
N ALA A 90 11.69 8.68 2.59
CA ALA A 90 13.02 8.55 2.03
C ALA A 90 13.46 9.93 1.51
N ARG A 91 14.53 10.50 2.06
CA ARG A 91 14.96 11.85 1.70
C ARG A 91 15.43 11.89 0.26
N MET A 92 14.81 12.76 -0.54
CA MET A 92 15.25 13.12 -1.89
C MET A 92 16.51 13.99 -1.83
N ASP A 93 17.65 13.40 -1.47
CA ASP A 93 18.96 14.02 -1.65
C ASP A 93 19.51 13.64 -3.04
N MET A 94 19.70 14.63 -3.90
CA MET A 94 20.22 14.49 -5.26
C MET A 94 21.66 13.94 -5.31
N ALA A 95 22.37 13.93 -4.18
CA ALA A 95 23.74 13.44 -4.05
C ALA A 95 23.84 11.94 -3.71
N SER A 96 22.74 11.28 -3.37
CA SER A 96 22.71 9.85 -2.98
C SER A 96 22.06 8.99 -4.08
N PRO A 97 22.38 7.67 -4.17
CA PRO A 97 21.60 6.77 -5.01
C PRO A 97 20.12 6.88 -4.63
N GLN A 98 19.24 6.88 -5.64
CA GLN A 98 17.83 7.29 -5.52
C GLN A 98 17.18 6.76 -4.24
N PRO A 99 16.44 7.60 -3.49
CA PRO A 99 15.85 7.19 -2.22
C PRO A 99 14.95 5.99 -2.45
N ALA A 100 15.24 4.88 -1.79
CA ALA A 100 14.62 3.59 -2.09
C ALA A 100 13.90 3.05 -0.86
N LEU A 101 12.65 2.63 -1.05
CA LEU A 101 11.91 1.85 -0.07
C LEU A 101 11.72 0.44 -0.61
N MET A 102 12.21 -0.54 0.13
CA MET A 102 12.10 -1.96 -0.19
C MET A 102 11.33 -2.67 0.92
N ASN A 103 10.05 -2.96 0.69
CA ASN A 103 9.26 -3.81 1.58
C ASN A 103 9.32 -5.26 1.09
N ASN A 104 10.39 -5.96 1.48
CA ASN A 104 10.75 -7.30 1.00
C ASN A 104 10.05 -8.40 1.81
N GLY A 105 8.74 -8.53 1.63
CA GLY A 105 7.89 -9.48 2.37
C GLY A 105 7.46 -8.99 3.76
N GLY A 106 7.88 -7.80 4.17
CA GLY A 106 7.50 -7.21 5.45
C GLY A 106 6.09 -6.61 5.48
N SER A 107 5.69 -6.14 6.66
CA SER A 107 4.38 -5.51 6.90
C SER A 107 4.50 -4.04 7.28
N LEU A 108 3.69 -3.19 6.63
CA LEU A 108 3.52 -1.78 6.95
C LEU A 108 2.07 -1.58 7.43
N LEU A 109 1.87 -1.34 8.72
CA LEU A 109 0.56 -1.42 9.35
C LEU A 109 0.21 -0.13 10.09
N THR A 110 -1.00 0.38 9.88
CA THR A 110 -1.57 1.47 10.65
C THR A 110 -3.10 1.43 10.64
N SER A 111 -3.73 1.87 11.74
CA SER A 111 -5.18 2.09 11.78
C SER A 111 -5.58 3.49 11.30
N GLY A 112 -4.60 4.37 11.03
CA GLY A 112 -4.80 5.69 10.45
C GLY A 112 -4.06 5.86 9.13
N ASP A 113 -3.20 6.86 9.03
CA ASP A 113 -2.59 7.21 7.75
C ASP A 113 -1.27 6.49 7.51
N LEU A 114 -1.16 5.83 6.36
CA LEU A 114 0.09 5.32 5.80
C LEU A 114 0.57 6.30 4.73
N THR A 115 1.63 7.06 5.04
CA THR A 115 2.23 8.01 4.10
C THR A 115 3.62 7.54 3.70
N ILE A 116 3.84 7.41 2.39
CA ILE A 116 5.13 6.98 1.83
C ILE A 116 5.59 8.01 0.80
N THR A 117 6.82 8.50 0.97
CA THR A 117 7.52 9.35 0.02
C THR A 117 8.90 8.77 -0.27
N ALA A 118 9.21 8.47 -1.53
CA ALA A 118 10.50 7.92 -1.94
C ALA A 118 10.78 8.20 -3.43
N GLY A 119 11.99 7.95 -3.92
CA GLY A 119 12.26 7.95 -5.37
C GLY A 119 11.71 6.67 -6.00
N SER A 120 12.21 5.52 -5.55
CA SER A 120 11.73 4.21 -5.99
C SER A 120 11.15 3.40 -4.84
N ILE A 121 10.08 2.65 -5.12
CA ILE A 121 9.46 1.74 -4.16
C ILE A 121 9.32 0.35 -4.77
N THR A 122 9.80 -0.66 -4.05
CA THR A 122 9.51 -2.07 -4.33
C THR A 122 8.78 -2.69 -3.14
N SER A 123 7.71 -3.44 -3.39
CA SER A 123 6.97 -4.11 -2.33
C SER A 123 6.49 -5.48 -2.76
N SER A 124 6.90 -6.50 -2.01
CA SER A 124 6.36 -7.87 -2.09
C SER A 124 5.53 -8.24 -0.85
N GLY A 125 5.42 -7.33 0.13
CA GLY A 125 4.74 -7.57 1.41
C GLY A 125 3.34 -6.95 1.52
N HIS A 126 2.91 -6.72 2.77
CA HIS A 126 1.54 -6.27 3.10
C HIS A 126 1.50 -4.85 3.63
N TRP A 127 0.68 -3.99 3.01
CA TRP A 127 0.46 -2.62 3.46
C TRP A 127 -1.00 -2.47 3.86
N GLN A 128 -1.24 -1.93 5.06
CA GLN A 128 -2.56 -1.65 5.57
C GLN A 128 -2.60 -0.27 6.21
N GLY A 129 -3.53 0.56 5.76
CA GLY A 129 -3.84 1.85 6.37
C GLY A 129 -5.33 2.18 6.24
N LYS A 130 -5.82 3.14 7.02
CA LYS A 130 -7.11 3.78 6.74
C LYS A 130 -7.02 4.57 5.45
N ARG A 131 -6.05 5.50 5.39
CA ARG A 131 -5.69 6.22 4.17
C ARG A 131 -4.27 5.86 3.77
N VAL A 132 -4.05 5.57 2.50
CA VAL A 132 -2.74 5.27 1.95
C VAL A 132 -2.37 6.36 0.95
N LEU A 133 -1.32 7.11 1.24
CA LEU A 133 -0.79 8.18 0.38
C LEU A 133 0.63 7.83 -0.05
N ILE A 134 0.83 7.74 -1.37
CA ILE A 134 2.11 7.39 -1.97
C ILE A 134 2.53 8.52 -2.91
N THR A 135 3.72 9.05 -2.71
CA THR A 135 4.37 9.99 -3.64
C THR A 135 5.75 9.44 -3.99
N ALA A 136 5.98 9.09 -5.26
CA ALA A 136 7.28 8.58 -5.68
C ALA A 136 7.57 8.80 -7.16
N ASP A 137 8.74 8.40 -7.63
CA ASP A 137 9.00 8.31 -9.07
C ASP A 137 8.45 7.01 -9.64
N SER A 138 8.70 5.90 -8.96
CA SER A 138 8.20 4.58 -9.38
C SER A 138 7.75 3.71 -8.22
N LEU A 139 6.76 2.85 -8.49
CA LEU A 139 6.27 1.82 -7.58
C LEU A 139 6.14 0.49 -8.32
N ALA A 140 6.91 -0.51 -7.91
CA ALA A 140 6.74 -1.90 -8.32
C ALA A 140 6.13 -2.70 -7.16
N ASN A 141 4.91 -3.17 -7.34
CA ASN A 141 4.16 -3.93 -6.34
C ASN A 141 3.91 -5.36 -6.82
N SER A 142 4.44 -6.34 -6.08
CA SER A 142 4.10 -7.77 -6.19
C SER A 142 3.34 -8.28 -4.96
N GLY A 143 3.16 -7.43 -3.94
CA GLY A 143 2.43 -7.75 -2.71
C GLY A 143 0.99 -7.20 -2.67
N ALA A 144 0.53 -6.90 -1.46
CA ALA A 144 -0.82 -6.40 -1.21
C ALA A 144 -0.80 -5.00 -0.58
N ILE A 145 -1.61 -4.10 -1.14
CA ILE A 145 -1.85 -2.76 -0.60
C ILE A 145 -3.35 -2.62 -0.33
N GLN A 146 -3.72 -2.36 0.92
CA GLN A 146 -5.11 -2.22 1.34
C GLN A 146 -5.33 -0.89 2.08
N ALA A 147 -6.28 -0.11 1.57
CA ALA A 147 -6.81 1.07 2.23
C ALA A 147 -8.25 0.81 2.72
N ALA A 148 -8.51 1.11 4.00
CA ALA A 148 -9.86 0.98 4.56
C ALA A 148 -10.80 2.14 4.17
N ASP A 149 -10.27 3.26 3.68
CA ASP A 149 -11.01 4.45 3.27
C ASP A 149 -10.56 4.92 1.87
N SER A 150 -9.31 5.36 1.73
CA SER A 150 -8.81 5.86 0.44
C SER A 150 -7.36 5.53 0.14
N LEU A 151 -7.06 5.34 -1.15
CA LEU A 151 -5.72 5.12 -1.65
C LEU A 151 -5.40 6.14 -2.74
N THR A 152 -4.36 6.94 -2.55
CA THR A 152 -3.85 7.86 -3.57
C THR A 152 -2.39 7.55 -3.85
N ALA A 153 -2.06 7.28 -5.11
CA ALA A 153 -0.70 7.14 -5.58
C ALA A 153 -0.40 8.20 -6.66
N ARG A 154 0.61 9.03 -6.42
CA ARG A 154 1.10 10.06 -7.34
C ARG A 154 2.53 9.73 -7.72
N LEU A 155 2.71 9.27 -8.94
CA LEU A 155 3.99 8.82 -9.46
C LEU A 155 4.44 9.72 -10.62
N THR A 156 5.72 10.05 -10.66
CA THR A 156 6.29 10.82 -11.77
C THR A 156 6.70 9.93 -12.95
N GLY A 157 6.83 8.62 -12.73
CA GLY A 157 7.19 7.61 -13.71
C GLY A 157 6.15 6.49 -13.79
N GLU A 158 6.43 5.34 -13.16
CA GLU A 158 5.74 4.07 -13.43
C GLU A 158 5.04 3.50 -12.19
N LEU A 159 3.81 2.99 -12.38
CA LEU A 159 3.22 2.00 -11.47
C LEU A 159 3.20 0.63 -12.16
N VAL A 160 3.89 -0.35 -11.59
CA VAL A 160 3.84 -1.74 -12.05
C VAL A 160 3.22 -2.59 -10.94
N SER A 161 2.07 -3.19 -11.22
CA SER A 161 1.46 -4.22 -10.36
C SER A 161 1.63 -5.58 -11.02
N ALA A 162 2.47 -6.43 -10.43
CA ALA A 162 2.81 -7.75 -10.96
C ALA A 162 1.66 -8.75 -10.82
N ALA A 163 1.79 -9.91 -11.46
CA ALA A 163 0.85 -11.01 -11.29
C ALA A 163 0.75 -11.44 -9.82
N GLY A 164 -0.45 -11.73 -9.34
CA GLY A 164 -0.72 -12.08 -7.93
C GLY A 164 -0.79 -10.88 -6.97
N SER A 165 -0.38 -9.68 -7.41
CA SER A 165 -0.48 -8.48 -6.59
C SER A 165 -1.92 -8.00 -6.44
N LYS A 166 -2.21 -7.33 -5.32
CA LYS A 166 -3.55 -6.83 -5.00
C LYS A 166 -3.49 -5.41 -4.43
N VAL A 167 -4.11 -4.47 -5.11
CA VAL A 167 -4.25 -3.08 -4.67
C VAL A 167 -5.74 -2.82 -4.47
N THR A 168 -6.14 -2.50 -3.23
CA THR A 168 -7.54 -2.35 -2.86
C THR A 168 -7.82 -1.12 -2.01
N SER A 169 -8.98 -0.51 -2.23
CA SER A 169 -9.53 0.56 -1.40
C SER A 169 -11.02 0.32 -1.17
N ASN A 170 -11.51 0.45 0.05
CA ASN A 170 -12.95 0.35 0.32
C ASN A 170 -13.73 1.60 -0.13
N GLY A 171 -13.05 2.73 -0.34
CA GLY A 171 -13.61 3.97 -0.88
C GLY A 171 -12.95 4.36 -2.19
N GLU A 172 -12.33 5.53 -2.23
CA GLU A 172 -11.67 6.04 -3.43
C GLU A 172 -10.30 5.41 -3.63
N MET A 173 -9.97 5.09 -4.88
CA MET A 173 -8.61 4.83 -5.33
C MET A 173 -8.27 5.75 -6.50
N ALA A 174 -7.26 6.58 -6.33
CA ALA A 174 -6.74 7.48 -7.36
C ALA A 174 -5.28 7.13 -7.68
N LEU A 175 -5.03 6.67 -8.91
CA LEU A 175 -3.69 6.33 -9.39
C LEU A 175 -3.29 7.29 -10.51
N SER A 176 -2.20 8.02 -10.33
CA SER A 176 -1.63 8.93 -11.33
C SER A 176 -0.18 8.59 -11.59
N ALA A 177 0.21 8.36 -12.85
CA ALA A 177 1.59 8.05 -13.25
C ALA A 177 1.86 8.52 -14.70
N LEU A 178 3.10 8.42 -15.21
CA LEU A 178 3.33 8.46 -16.66
C LEU A 178 2.78 7.20 -17.31
N ASN A 179 3.16 6.02 -16.80
CA ASN A 179 2.57 4.77 -17.26
C ASN A 179 2.08 3.91 -16.10
N LEU A 180 0.95 3.26 -16.34
CA LEU A 180 0.27 2.35 -15.43
C LEU A 180 0.29 0.95 -16.07
N SER A 181 0.82 -0.03 -15.36
CA SER A 181 0.85 -1.43 -15.77
C SER A 181 0.24 -2.31 -14.70
N ASN A 182 -0.82 -3.05 -15.05
CA ASN A 182 -1.51 -3.94 -14.14
C ASN A 182 -1.57 -5.37 -14.69
N SER A 183 -0.87 -6.29 -14.03
CA SER A 183 -1.03 -7.74 -14.20
C SER A 183 -1.67 -8.41 -12.97
N GLY A 184 -2.02 -7.62 -11.96
CA GLY A 184 -2.66 -8.07 -10.71
C GLY A 184 -4.11 -7.62 -10.62
N GLN A 185 -4.53 -7.15 -9.44
CA GLN A 185 -5.88 -6.67 -9.19
C GLN A 185 -5.90 -5.25 -8.62
N TRP A 186 -6.62 -4.34 -9.27
CA TRP A 186 -6.94 -3.01 -8.77
C TRP A 186 -8.45 -2.91 -8.54
N ILE A 187 -8.85 -2.78 -7.28
CA ILE A 187 -10.27 -2.80 -6.90
C ILE A 187 -10.58 -1.65 -5.94
N ALA A 188 -11.55 -0.81 -6.28
CA ALA A 188 -12.04 0.25 -5.42
C ALA A 188 -13.54 0.47 -5.54
N LYS A 189 -14.15 1.17 -4.57
CA LYS A 189 -15.52 1.65 -4.72
C LYS A 189 -15.58 2.65 -5.87
N ASN A 190 -14.71 3.67 -5.84
CA ASN A 190 -14.52 4.62 -6.93
C ASN A 190 -13.06 4.57 -7.39
N LEU A 191 -12.83 4.15 -8.63
CA LEU A 191 -11.48 4.02 -9.21
C LEU A 191 -11.25 5.11 -10.26
N THR A 192 -10.21 5.92 -10.05
CA THR A 192 -9.74 6.94 -10.99
C THR A 192 -8.30 6.64 -11.41
N LEU A 193 -8.09 6.49 -12.72
CA LEU A 193 -6.77 6.24 -13.32
C LEU A 193 -6.39 7.42 -14.22
N LYS A 194 -5.22 8.02 -13.99
CA LYS A 194 -4.65 9.08 -14.82
C LYS A 194 -3.25 8.70 -15.30
N ALA A 195 -3.05 8.60 -16.61
CA ALA A 195 -1.75 8.25 -17.18
C ALA A 195 -1.52 8.79 -18.59
N ASN A 196 -0.29 8.71 -19.09
CA ASN A 196 -0.05 8.76 -20.52
C ASN A 196 -0.40 7.43 -21.16
N SER A 197 0.07 6.31 -20.57
CA SER A 197 -0.30 4.97 -21.03
C SER A 197 -0.82 4.08 -19.90
N LEU A 198 -1.82 3.25 -20.22
CA LEU A 198 -2.33 2.19 -19.36
C LEU A 198 -2.26 0.87 -20.10
N THR A 199 -1.52 -0.10 -19.54
CA THR A 199 -1.52 -1.50 -19.97
C THR A 199 -2.15 -2.36 -18.88
N SER A 200 -3.18 -3.12 -19.21
CA SER A 200 -3.83 -4.03 -18.26
C SER A 200 -3.87 -5.46 -18.79
N ALA A 201 -3.21 -6.37 -18.09
CA ALA A 201 -3.32 -7.82 -18.22
C ALA A 201 -4.10 -8.47 -17.06
N GLY A 202 -4.42 -7.69 -16.01
CA GLY A 202 -5.15 -8.12 -14.82
C GLY A 202 -6.53 -7.46 -14.66
N ASP A 203 -7.07 -7.53 -13.44
CA ASP A 203 -8.39 -6.98 -13.11
C ASP A 203 -8.29 -5.51 -12.72
N ILE A 204 -9.11 -4.65 -13.33
CA ILE A 204 -9.32 -3.25 -12.96
C ILE A 204 -10.82 -3.05 -12.72
N THR A 205 -11.20 -2.83 -11.46
CA THR A 205 -12.60 -2.74 -11.06
C THR A 205 -12.87 -1.50 -10.22
N GLY A 206 -13.77 -0.65 -10.72
CA GLY A 206 -14.48 0.34 -9.91
C GLY A 206 -15.89 -0.18 -9.65
N VAL A 207 -16.29 -0.34 -8.39
CA VAL A 207 -17.63 -0.85 -8.06
C VAL A 207 -18.67 0.18 -8.49
N ASP A 208 -18.68 1.35 -7.85
CA ASP A 208 -19.65 2.41 -8.17
C ASP A 208 -19.22 3.20 -9.39
N ALA A 209 -17.93 3.55 -9.48
CA ALA A 209 -17.40 4.35 -10.58
C ALA A 209 -16.01 3.88 -11.02
N LEU A 210 -15.80 3.93 -12.34
CA LEU A 210 -14.50 3.75 -12.98
C LEU A 210 -14.29 4.89 -14.00
N THR A 211 -13.27 5.71 -13.73
CA THR A 211 -12.85 6.86 -14.53
C THR A 211 -11.43 6.65 -15.04
N LEU A 212 -11.24 6.74 -16.36
CA LEU A 212 -9.93 6.63 -16.99
C LEU A 212 -9.62 7.93 -17.74
N THR A 213 -8.43 8.48 -17.53
CA THR A 213 -7.87 9.60 -18.28
C THR A 213 -6.50 9.17 -18.80
N VAL A 214 -6.44 8.77 -20.07
CA VAL A 214 -5.23 8.25 -20.71
C VAL A 214 -4.90 9.12 -21.91
N ASN A 215 -3.72 9.73 -21.93
CA ASN A 215 -3.37 10.72 -22.96
C ASN A 215 -2.86 10.11 -24.27
N GLN A 216 -2.31 8.90 -24.23
CA GLN A 216 -1.69 8.24 -25.38
C GLN A 216 -2.29 6.84 -25.60
N THR A 217 -1.87 5.84 -24.84
CA THR A 217 -2.15 4.43 -25.16
C THR A 217 -2.97 3.75 -24.07
N LEU A 218 -4.12 3.18 -24.44
CA LEU A 218 -4.88 2.26 -23.60
C LEU A 218 -4.83 0.85 -24.21
N HIS A 219 -4.13 -0.07 -23.55
CA HIS A 219 -3.99 -1.45 -24.00
C HIS A 219 -4.54 -2.43 -22.96
N ASN A 220 -5.76 -2.92 -23.17
CA ASN A 220 -6.34 -4.01 -22.38
C ASN A 220 -6.04 -5.35 -23.06
N GLN A 221 -5.18 -6.17 -22.45
CA GLN A 221 -4.76 -7.48 -22.97
C GLN A 221 -5.89 -8.51 -22.82
N THR A 222 -5.80 -9.65 -23.52
CA THR A 222 -6.83 -10.69 -23.61
C THR A 222 -7.34 -11.22 -22.25
N ASN A 223 -6.50 -11.17 -21.21
CA ASN A 223 -6.84 -11.60 -19.85
C ASN A 223 -7.27 -10.44 -18.93
N GLY A 224 -7.12 -9.20 -19.37
CA GLY A 224 -7.43 -8.01 -18.59
C GLY A 224 -8.94 -7.75 -18.54
N LYS A 225 -9.49 -7.63 -17.33
CA LYS A 225 -10.91 -7.29 -17.12
C LYS A 225 -11.02 -5.88 -16.57
N THR A 226 -11.48 -4.97 -17.42
CA THR A 226 -11.81 -3.60 -17.02
C THR A 226 -13.33 -3.49 -16.90
N ALA A 227 -13.84 -3.34 -15.68
CA ALA A 227 -15.28 -3.37 -15.42
C ALA A 227 -15.72 -2.30 -14.43
N GLN A 228 -16.92 -1.76 -14.68
CA GLN A 228 -17.70 -1.03 -13.68
C GLN A 228 -18.82 -1.95 -13.21
N CYS A 229 -18.91 -2.24 -11.92
CA CYS A 229 -19.94 -3.13 -11.37
C CYS A 229 -20.98 -2.32 -10.58
N ARG A 230 -21.95 -1.72 -11.28
CA ARG A 230 -23.09 -1.09 -10.61
C ARG A 230 -23.91 -2.14 -9.87
N CYS A 231 -24.07 -1.97 -8.56
CA CYS A 231 -25.20 -2.59 -7.85
C CYS A 231 -26.48 -1.87 -8.31
N ALA A 232 -27.43 -2.59 -8.89
CA ALA A 232 -28.74 -2.04 -9.22
C ALA A 232 -29.83 -3.07 -8.89
N ASP A 233 -30.51 -2.88 -7.76
CA ASP A 233 -31.96 -2.93 -7.71
C ASP A 233 -32.47 -1.65 -7.02
N ALA A 234 -33.76 -1.35 -7.19
CA ALA A 234 -34.41 -0.16 -6.64
C ALA A 234 -34.66 -0.26 -5.12
N GLU A 235 -34.14 -1.29 -4.43
CA GLU A 235 -34.51 -1.63 -3.05
C GLU A 235 -33.32 -1.82 -2.08
N GLY A 236 -32.07 -1.68 -2.54
CA GLY A 236 -30.93 -1.47 -1.64
C GLY A 236 -30.46 -2.71 -0.86
N ARG A 237 -30.38 -3.90 -1.48
CA ARG A 237 -29.80 -5.10 -0.82
C ARG A 237 -28.41 -5.49 -1.36
N GLN A 238 -27.51 -5.81 -0.44
CA GLN A 238 -26.07 -6.06 -0.64
C GLN A 238 -25.76 -7.38 -1.38
N CYS A 239 -24.65 -7.45 -2.12
CA CYS A 239 -24.18 -8.68 -2.77
C CYS A 239 -22.76 -9.10 -2.35
N HIS A 240 -22.62 -10.38 -2.02
CA HIS A 240 -21.39 -11.14 -1.76
C HIS A 240 -20.95 -11.89 -3.04
N LYS A 241 -19.64 -12.08 -3.27
CA LYS A 241 -19.08 -12.73 -4.47
C LYS A 241 -18.43 -14.07 -4.12
N THR A 242 -18.94 -15.17 -4.67
CA THR A 242 -18.22 -16.46 -4.75
C THR A 242 -17.55 -16.64 -6.11
N THR A 243 -16.44 -17.38 -6.08
CA THR A 243 -15.45 -17.59 -7.14
C THR A 243 -15.99 -18.21 -8.42
N GLY A 244 -15.64 -17.63 -9.57
CA GLY A 244 -15.46 -18.36 -10.83
C GLY A 244 -16.60 -18.28 -11.85
N ASN A 245 -16.36 -17.47 -12.89
CA ASN A 245 -16.95 -17.49 -14.24
C ASN A 245 -18.40 -17.02 -14.45
N TYR A 246 -18.54 -16.18 -15.49
CA TYR A 246 -19.81 -15.71 -16.06
C TYR A 246 -20.31 -16.73 -17.09
N ARG A 247 -21.52 -17.26 -16.92
CA ARG A 247 -22.30 -17.89 -18.00
C ARG A 247 -23.68 -17.23 -18.04
N GLU A 248 -24.17 -16.94 -19.25
CA GLU A 248 -25.53 -16.47 -19.48
C GLU A 248 -26.53 -17.57 -19.08
N MET A 249 -27.54 -17.20 -18.28
CA MET A 249 -28.68 -18.08 -17.95
C MET A 249 -29.86 -17.79 -18.88
N PRO A 250 -30.63 -18.83 -19.29
CA PRO A 250 -31.86 -18.65 -20.05
C PRO A 250 -32.97 -18.00 -19.19
N PRO A 251 -34.03 -17.45 -19.81
CA PRO A 251 -35.08 -16.73 -19.08
C PRO A 251 -35.87 -17.65 -18.13
N PRO A 252 -36.44 -17.11 -17.04
CA PRO A 252 -36.88 -17.90 -15.90
C PRO A 252 -38.17 -18.67 -16.18
N SER A 253 -38.10 -20.01 -16.10
CA SER A 253 -39.26 -20.85 -15.80
C SER A 253 -39.27 -21.16 -14.30
N ARG A 254 -40.33 -20.71 -13.63
CA ARG A 254 -40.85 -21.07 -12.29
C ARG A 254 -39.88 -21.71 -11.27
N GLN A 255 -39.67 -20.95 -10.18
CA GLN A 255 -39.36 -21.40 -8.82
C GLN A 255 -38.09 -22.25 -8.63
N ASP A 256 -36.97 -21.57 -8.33
CA ASP A 256 -36.15 -21.99 -7.20
C ASP A 256 -35.57 -20.77 -6.48
N ASN A 257 -35.59 -20.81 -5.15
CA ASN A 257 -35.49 -19.68 -4.25
C ASN A 257 -34.06 -19.59 -3.70
N SER A 258 -33.09 -19.18 -4.52
CA SER A 258 -31.79 -18.59 -4.12
C SER A 258 -30.87 -18.50 -5.33
N GLN A 259 -30.66 -17.28 -5.86
CA GLN A 259 -29.50 -16.84 -6.67
C GLN A 259 -29.93 -15.62 -7.50
N THR A 260 -29.56 -14.42 -7.05
CA THR A 260 -29.79 -13.18 -7.78
C THR A 260 -28.48 -12.77 -8.46
N ALA A 261 -28.45 -12.84 -9.80
CA ALA A 261 -27.29 -12.50 -10.61
C ALA A 261 -27.18 -10.98 -10.84
N GLY A 262 -26.04 -10.38 -10.48
CA GLY A 262 -25.70 -9.00 -10.82
C GLY A 262 -25.01 -8.89 -12.17
N ILE A 263 -25.40 -7.91 -13.00
CA ILE A 263 -24.82 -7.67 -14.32
C ILE A 263 -23.65 -6.69 -14.19
N CYS A 264 -22.39 -7.17 -14.22
CA CYS A 264 -21.25 -6.30 -14.46
C CYS A 264 -21.18 -5.98 -15.97
N ARG A 265 -21.29 -4.71 -16.35
CA ARG A 265 -21.08 -4.30 -17.75
C ARG A 265 -19.59 -4.00 -17.95
N ALA A 266 -18.96 -4.73 -18.86
CA ALA A 266 -17.66 -4.33 -19.40
C ALA A 266 -17.81 -2.94 -20.05
N LYS A 267 -16.98 -1.97 -19.66
CA LYS A 267 -16.79 -0.78 -20.48
C LYS A 267 -15.86 -1.20 -21.62
N ARG A 268 -16.39 -1.22 -22.85
CA ARG A 268 -15.54 -1.26 -24.05
C ARG A 268 -14.83 0.07 -24.19
#